data_AF-A0A355GEJ0-F1
#
_entry.id   AF-A0A355GEJ0-F1
#
_cell.length_a   1.000
_cell.length_b   1.000
_cell.length_c   1.000
_cell.angle_alpha   90.00
_cell.angle_beta   90.00
_cell.angle_gamma   90.00
#
_symmetry.space_group_name_H-M   'P 1'
#
loop_
_entity.id
_entity.type
_entity.pdbx_description
1 polymer ?
#
loop_
_entity_poly.entity_id
_entity_poly.type
_entity_poly.pdbx_seq_one_letter_code
_entity_poly.pdbx_strand_id
1 'polypeptide(L)'
;VRYLNGSANTDISRNQIATDDHATGGRGIWLNYQTNGATTTTVNDNIISDYTDTDVFAYGLIAAVNQGTKHDFFITNNKIGPNQFNVRVDVTNGAAANMQITQNHFADSAGTSGDLLIYSEDAGSDLSLQIFGNTAHKPFDFTTHAGGIIRIQDLPDLSANNNGVTVNTTGNVVNAP
;
A
#
# COMPACT_ATOMS: atom_id res chain seq x y z
N VAL A 1 5.17 -0.45 13.41
CA VAL A 1 5.56 0.84 14.05
C VAL A 1 4.29 1.57 14.48
N ARG A 2 4.26 2.20 15.68
CA ARG A 2 3.08 2.92 16.22
C ARG A 2 3.47 4.29 16.77
N TYR A 3 2.76 5.34 16.36
CA TYR A 3 2.97 6.72 16.83
C TYR A 3 1.72 7.28 17.52
N LEU A 4 1.93 7.93 18.66
CA LEU A 4 0.90 8.65 19.43
C LEU A 4 1.40 10.09 19.62
N ASN A 5 0.74 11.08 19.00
CA ASN A 5 0.99 12.52 19.19
C ASN A 5 2.38 13.09 18.84
N GLY A 6 3.13 12.51 17.89
CA GLY A 6 4.42 13.04 17.45
C GLY A 6 4.68 12.86 15.96
N SER A 7 5.61 13.66 15.42
CA SER A 7 6.13 13.48 14.07
C SER A 7 7.17 12.37 14.03
N ALA A 8 7.36 11.71 12.90
CA ALA A 8 8.33 10.64 12.77
C ALA A 8 8.89 10.48 11.35
N ASN A 9 10.12 10.00 11.26
CA ASN A 9 10.68 9.47 10.02
C ASN A 9 10.99 7.98 10.24
N THR A 10 10.51 7.12 9.35
CA THR A 10 10.70 5.67 9.39
C THR A 10 11.39 5.21 8.12
N ASP A 11 12.50 4.49 8.26
CA ASP A 11 13.21 3.83 7.16
C ASP A 11 13.24 2.32 7.43
N ILE A 12 12.69 1.54 6.49
CA ILE A 12 12.76 0.09 6.48
C ILE A 12 13.44 -0.29 5.17
N SER A 13 14.72 -0.59 5.22
CA SER A 13 15.49 -0.86 4.01
C SER A 13 16.41 -2.06 4.09
N ARG A 14 16.52 -2.78 2.96
CA ARG A 14 17.44 -3.92 2.77
C ARG A 14 17.24 -5.07 3.76
N ASN A 15 15.99 -5.37 4.09
CA ASN A 15 15.63 -6.49 4.94
C ASN A 15 15.07 -7.66 4.14
N GLN A 16 15.19 -8.87 4.69
CA GLN A 16 14.35 -10.01 4.33
C GLN A 16 13.34 -10.23 5.47
N ILE A 17 12.06 -10.06 5.16
CA ILE A 17 10.93 -10.24 6.08
C ILE A 17 10.10 -11.39 5.53
N ALA A 18 10.31 -12.59 6.05
CA ALA A 18 9.67 -13.82 5.59
C ALA A 18 9.18 -14.65 6.78
N THR A 19 8.22 -15.53 6.53
CA THR A 19 7.78 -16.57 7.47
C THR A 19 7.51 -17.86 6.69
N ASP A 20 7.70 -19.00 7.34
CA ASP A 20 7.36 -20.34 6.88
C ASP A 20 6.05 -20.86 7.51
N ASP A 21 5.40 -20.02 8.32
CA ASP A 21 4.15 -20.34 9.00
C ASP A 21 2.91 -19.94 8.18
N HIS A 22 2.30 -20.93 7.54
CA HIS A 22 1.08 -20.83 6.73
C HIS A 22 -0.21 -20.56 7.54
N ALA A 23 -0.15 -20.58 8.88
CA ALA A 23 -1.35 -20.40 9.71
C ALA A 23 -1.74 -18.93 9.91
N THR A 24 -0.95 -17.98 9.40
CA THR A 24 -1.02 -16.62 9.89
C THR A 24 -1.72 -15.68 8.92
N GLY A 25 -2.89 -15.18 9.34
CA GLY A 25 -3.42 -13.88 8.89
C GLY A 25 -2.52 -12.70 9.31
N GLY A 26 -1.21 -12.92 9.35
CA GLY A 26 -0.17 -12.01 9.79
C GLY A 26 0.14 -10.95 8.75
N ARG A 27 1.06 -10.05 9.12
CA ARG A 27 1.46 -8.89 8.33
C ARG A 27 2.98 -8.83 8.31
N GLY A 28 3.58 -8.71 7.13
CA GLY A 28 5.03 -8.52 7.02
C GLY A 28 5.46 -7.19 7.64
N ILE A 29 4.89 -6.09 7.14
CA ILE A 29 5.05 -4.75 7.71
C ILE A 29 3.69 -4.18 8.07
N TRP A 30 3.52 -3.75 9.33
CA TRP A 30 2.34 -3.00 9.77
C TRP A 30 2.71 -1.61 10.30
N LEU A 31 2.19 -0.60 9.62
CA LEU A 31 2.31 0.80 9.96
C LEU A 31 0.95 1.32 10.45
N ASN A 32 0.89 1.82 11.69
CA ASN A 32 -0.33 2.29 12.31
C ASN A 32 -0.17 3.75 12.79
N TYR A 33 -0.78 4.67 12.05
CA TYR A 33 -0.68 6.13 12.27
C TYR A 33 -1.94 6.65 12.96
N GLN A 34 -1.76 6.99 14.23
CA GLN A 34 -2.77 7.61 15.11
C GLN A 34 -2.22 8.95 15.61
N THR A 35 -1.76 9.80 14.70
CA THR A 35 -1.09 11.05 15.05
C THR A 35 -1.40 12.18 14.09
N ASN A 36 -1.48 13.39 14.61
CA ASN A 36 -1.56 14.63 13.82
C ASN A 36 -0.17 15.18 13.44
N GLY A 37 0.90 14.56 13.96
CA GLY A 37 2.27 14.91 13.58
C GLY A 37 2.58 14.50 12.14
N ALA A 38 3.51 15.20 11.50
CA ALA A 38 3.94 14.85 10.16
C ALA A 38 4.77 13.55 10.20
N THR A 39 4.50 12.61 9.30
CA THR A 39 5.29 11.39 9.20
C THR A 39 5.79 11.18 7.79
N THR A 40 7.03 10.71 7.68
CA THR A 40 7.59 10.19 6.45
C THR A 40 7.96 8.74 6.67
N THR A 41 7.60 7.87 5.74
CA THR A 41 8.00 6.45 5.77
C THR A 41 8.53 6.01 4.44
N THR A 42 9.75 5.48 4.46
CA THR A 42 10.40 4.86 3.32
C THR A 42 10.51 3.37 3.57
N VAL A 43 10.03 2.57 2.62
CA VAL A 43 10.19 1.12 2.58
C VAL A 43 10.84 0.79 1.24
N ASN A 44 12.13 0.45 1.24
CA ASN A 44 12.86 0.21 -0.01
C ASN A 44 13.87 -0.91 0.03
N ASP A 45 14.13 -1.52 -1.13
CA ASP A 45 15.12 -2.59 -1.29
C ASP A 45 14.88 -3.81 -0.39
N ASN A 46 13.64 -4.08 0.05
CA ASN A 46 13.32 -5.23 0.90
C ASN A 46 12.82 -6.44 0.08
N ILE A 47 12.97 -7.63 0.66
CA ILE A 47 12.24 -8.83 0.28
C ILE A 47 11.18 -9.09 1.36
N ILE A 48 9.90 -9.04 0.98
CA ILE A 48 8.77 -9.20 1.90
C ILE A 48 7.95 -10.40 1.44
N SER A 49 8.13 -11.53 2.12
CA SER A 49 7.63 -12.91 1.86
C SER A 49 8.73 -13.90 1.45
N ASP A 50 8.45 -15.19 1.64
CA ASP A 50 9.23 -16.30 1.12
C ASP A 50 8.75 -16.69 -0.29
N TYR A 51 9.67 -16.65 -1.25
CA TYR A 51 9.40 -16.90 -2.66
C TYR A 51 9.20 -18.38 -3.01
N THR A 52 9.40 -19.30 -2.06
CA THR A 52 9.24 -20.73 -2.30
C THR A 52 7.86 -21.28 -1.95
N ASP A 53 6.96 -20.46 -1.40
CA ASP A 53 5.71 -20.94 -0.81
C ASP A 53 4.47 -20.16 -1.27
N THR A 54 3.29 -20.78 -1.27
CA THR A 54 2.01 -20.17 -1.63
C THR A 54 1.34 -19.57 -0.38
N ASP A 55 1.35 -18.24 -0.30
CA ASP A 55 0.63 -17.36 0.64
C ASP A 55 1.12 -17.33 2.10
N VAL A 56 2.04 -16.40 2.36
CA VAL A 56 2.78 -16.30 3.62
C VAL A 56 2.17 -15.28 4.59
N PHE A 57 1.70 -14.12 4.09
CA PHE A 57 1.01 -13.11 4.90
C PHE A 57 -0.38 -12.78 4.33
N ALA A 58 -1.31 -12.35 5.19
CA ALA A 58 -2.54 -11.69 4.71
C ALA A 58 -2.21 -10.37 4.01
N TYR A 59 -1.24 -9.63 4.55
CA TYR A 59 -0.72 -8.40 3.94
C TYR A 59 0.81 -8.39 3.99
N GLY A 60 1.46 -8.28 2.83
CA GLY A 60 2.92 -8.05 2.79
C GLY A 60 3.28 -6.75 3.51
N LEU A 61 2.62 -5.67 3.12
CA LEU A 61 2.67 -4.36 3.78
C LEU A 61 1.26 -3.83 3.99
N ILE A 62 0.99 -3.29 5.18
CA ILE A 62 -0.24 -2.55 5.45
C ILE A 62 0.05 -1.23 6.17
N ALA A 63 -0.53 -0.14 5.64
CA ALA A 63 -0.54 1.18 6.25
C ALA A 63 -1.98 1.57 6.63
N ALA A 64 -2.22 1.79 7.92
CA ALA A 64 -3.48 2.32 8.44
C ALA A 64 -3.27 3.76 8.94
N VAL A 65 -3.89 4.73 8.27
CA VAL A 65 -3.81 6.16 8.54
C VAL A 65 -5.17 6.63 9.03
N ASN A 66 -5.29 6.88 10.34
CA ASN A 66 -6.59 7.21 10.94
C ASN A 66 -6.65 8.63 11.52
N GLN A 67 -5.54 9.37 11.52
CA GLN A 67 -5.48 10.75 11.99
C GLN A 67 -4.36 11.48 11.24
N GLY A 68 -4.42 12.81 11.23
CA GLY A 68 -3.40 13.67 10.62
C GLY A 68 -3.52 13.79 9.10
N THR A 69 -2.88 14.82 8.53
CA THR A 69 -2.98 15.16 7.10
C THR A 69 -1.63 15.26 6.40
N LYS A 70 -0.56 14.86 7.08
CA LYS A 70 0.83 15.03 6.62
C LYS A 70 1.58 13.71 6.74
N HIS A 71 1.13 12.71 5.98
CA HIS A 71 1.74 11.39 5.97
C HIS A 71 2.26 11.09 4.56
N ASP A 72 3.57 11.00 4.41
CA ASP A 72 4.22 10.67 3.14
C ASP A 72 4.78 9.25 3.19
N PHE A 73 4.49 8.46 2.16
CA PHE A 73 4.92 7.08 2.03
C PHE A 73 5.65 6.85 0.72
N PHE A 74 6.81 6.19 0.81
CA PHE A 74 7.64 5.82 -0.33
C PHE A 74 7.89 4.31 -0.28
N ILE A 75 7.18 3.55 -1.09
CA ILE A 75 7.33 2.09 -1.20
C ILE A 75 8.01 1.81 -2.55
N THR A 76 9.33 1.62 -2.53
CA THR A 76 10.12 1.60 -3.77
C THR A 76 11.10 0.43 -3.86
N ASN A 77 11.27 -0.14 -5.05
CA ASN A 77 12.28 -1.18 -5.31
C ASN A 77 12.25 -2.38 -4.36
N ASN A 78 11.07 -2.79 -3.88
CA ASN A 78 10.91 -3.99 -3.06
C ASN A 78 10.53 -5.20 -3.92
N LYS A 79 10.89 -6.40 -3.47
CA LYS A 79 10.28 -7.66 -3.91
C LYS A 79 9.21 -8.05 -2.89
N ILE A 80 7.95 -8.05 -3.29
CA ILE A 80 6.81 -8.28 -2.37
C ILE A 80 5.98 -9.47 -2.85
N GLY A 81 5.71 -10.39 -1.95
CA GLY A 81 4.90 -11.56 -2.23
C GLY A 81 5.72 -12.83 -2.45
N PRO A 82 5.03 -13.98 -2.43
CA PRO A 82 3.57 -14.12 -2.42
C PRO A 82 2.87 -13.89 -1.06
N ASN A 83 1.73 -13.19 -1.10
CA ASN A 83 0.86 -12.83 0.03
C ASN A 83 -0.59 -12.82 -0.44
N GLN A 84 -1.59 -12.92 0.45
CA GLN A 84 -2.99 -12.75 0.04
C GLN A 84 -3.21 -11.38 -0.61
N PHE A 85 -2.68 -10.31 0.00
CA PHE A 85 -2.53 -9.00 -0.63
C PHE A 85 -1.11 -8.48 -0.41
N ASN A 86 -0.49 -7.94 -1.46
CA ASN A 86 0.90 -7.48 -1.34
C ASN A 86 1.00 -6.15 -0.58
N VAL A 87 0.21 -5.15 -0.97
CA VAL A 87 0.16 -3.86 -0.28
C VAL A 87 -1.29 -3.46 0.00
N ARG A 88 -1.57 -3.09 1.24
CA ARG A 88 -2.84 -2.50 1.67
C ARG A 88 -2.66 -1.12 2.27
N VAL A 89 -3.57 -0.21 1.96
CA VAL A 89 -3.61 1.13 2.57
C VAL A 89 -5.04 1.47 2.94
N ASP A 90 -5.25 1.87 4.19
CA ASP A 90 -6.53 2.36 4.69
C ASP A 90 -6.34 3.79 5.20
N VAL A 91 -7.04 4.76 4.62
CA VAL A 91 -7.09 6.15 5.09
C VAL A 91 -8.50 6.43 5.61
N THR A 92 -8.64 6.79 6.88
CA THR A 92 -9.95 6.92 7.54
C THR A 92 -10.01 8.15 8.45
N ASN A 93 -11.20 8.46 8.96
CA ASN A 93 -11.45 9.49 9.96
C ASN A 93 -10.95 10.90 9.60
N GLY A 94 -11.07 11.28 8.32
CA GLY A 94 -10.67 12.60 7.84
C GLY A 94 -9.15 12.78 7.70
N ALA A 95 -8.39 11.69 7.72
CA ALA A 95 -6.94 11.72 7.58
C ALA A 95 -6.51 11.90 6.12
N ALA A 96 -5.29 12.38 5.89
CA ALA A 96 -4.76 12.53 4.54
C ALA A 96 -3.31 12.05 4.41
N ALA A 97 -3.01 11.43 3.28
CA ALA A 97 -1.70 10.89 2.98
C ALA A 97 -1.32 11.05 1.51
N ASN A 98 -0.02 11.13 1.25
CA ASN A 98 0.57 10.99 -0.07
C ASN A 98 1.37 9.69 -0.10
N MET A 99 1.26 8.95 -1.20
CA MET A 99 1.98 7.70 -1.34
C MET A 99 2.53 7.50 -2.74
N GLN A 100 3.78 7.06 -2.80
CA GLN A 100 4.45 6.62 -4.00
C GLN A 100 4.70 5.11 -3.90
N ILE A 101 4.21 4.34 -4.87
CA ILE A 101 4.47 2.90 -4.99
C ILE A 101 5.12 2.66 -6.35
N THR A 102 6.44 2.57 -6.38
CA THR A 102 7.18 2.60 -7.65
C THR A 102 8.26 1.53 -7.72
N GLN A 103 8.51 1.01 -8.93
CA GLN A 103 9.63 0.11 -9.19
C GLN A 103 9.65 -1.16 -8.33
N ASN A 104 8.51 -1.59 -7.76
CA ASN A 104 8.44 -2.84 -6.99
C ASN A 104 8.22 -4.03 -7.93
N HIS A 105 8.68 -5.20 -7.49
CA HIS A 105 8.43 -6.47 -8.13
C HIS A 105 7.46 -7.29 -7.26
N PHE A 106 6.22 -7.41 -7.69
CA PHE A 106 5.23 -8.27 -7.04
C PHE A 106 5.37 -9.71 -7.53
N ALA A 107 5.21 -10.70 -6.64
CA ALA A 107 5.30 -12.10 -7.04
C ALA A 107 4.02 -12.57 -7.75
N ASP A 108 4.19 -13.30 -8.86
CA ASP A 108 3.08 -13.97 -9.54
C ASP A 108 2.73 -15.30 -8.83
N SER A 109 1.77 -15.25 -7.92
CA SER A 109 1.24 -16.42 -7.23
C SER A 109 -0.26 -16.54 -7.44
N ALA A 110 -0.78 -17.74 -7.68
CA ALA A 110 -2.21 -17.97 -7.81
C ALA A 110 -3.01 -17.65 -6.54
N GLY A 111 -2.35 -17.67 -5.37
CA GLY A 111 -2.96 -17.37 -4.08
C GLY A 111 -3.08 -15.88 -3.74
N THR A 112 -2.32 -15.03 -4.43
CA THR A 112 -2.41 -13.56 -4.29
C THR A 112 -3.73 -13.06 -4.91
N SER A 113 -4.57 -12.46 -4.08
CA SER A 113 -5.85 -11.85 -4.47
C SER A 113 -5.66 -10.50 -5.18
N GLY A 114 -4.71 -9.69 -4.72
CA GLY A 114 -4.43 -8.36 -5.31
C GLY A 114 -3.04 -7.86 -4.94
N ASP A 115 -2.42 -7.12 -5.85
CA ASP A 115 -1.12 -6.50 -5.58
C ASP A 115 -1.31 -5.24 -4.74
N LEU A 116 -2.32 -4.44 -5.07
CA LEU A 116 -2.71 -3.25 -4.32
C LEU A 116 -4.17 -3.34 -3.90
N LEU A 117 -4.43 -3.09 -2.63
CA LEU A 117 -5.78 -2.94 -2.07
C LEU A 117 -5.87 -1.64 -1.27
N ILE A 118 -6.53 -0.63 -1.82
CA ILE A 118 -6.46 0.74 -1.33
C ILE A 118 -7.85 1.27 -0.98
N TYR A 119 -7.99 1.76 0.25
CA TYR A 119 -9.23 2.30 0.81
C TYR A 119 -9.07 3.72 1.34
N SER A 120 -10.04 4.57 1.03
CA SER A 120 -10.22 5.89 1.66
C SER A 120 -11.66 6.06 2.10
N GLU A 121 -11.90 6.21 3.39
CA GLU A 121 -13.22 6.25 4.00
C GLU A 121 -13.42 7.49 4.86
N ASP A 122 -14.66 7.94 5.00
CA ASP A 122 -15.09 9.13 5.76
C ASP A 122 -14.85 10.46 5.05
N ALA A 123 -15.74 11.42 5.35
CA ALA A 123 -15.66 12.75 4.82
C ALA A 123 -14.36 13.45 5.25
N GLY A 124 -13.63 13.99 4.27
CA GLY A 124 -12.35 14.65 4.49
C GLY A 124 -11.14 13.71 4.38
N SER A 125 -11.33 12.40 4.27
CA SER A 125 -10.21 11.49 4.04
C SER A 125 -9.70 11.59 2.61
N ASP A 126 -8.39 11.75 2.45
CA ASP A 126 -7.78 12.11 1.18
C ASP A 126 -6.47 11.36 0.95
N LEU A 127 -6.44 10.49 -0.07
CA LEU A 127 -5.24 9.76 -0.44
C LEU A 127 -4.80 10.15 -1.85
N SER A 128 -3.60 10.73 -1.96
CA SER A 128 -2.94 11.00 -3.24
C SER A 128 -1.88 9.96 -3.55
N LEU A 129 -1.89 9.41 -4.76
CA LEU A 129 -1.10 8.25 -5.17
C LEU A 129 -0.34 8.53 -6.45
N GLN A 130 0.92 8.09 -6.47
CA GLN A 130 1.73 7.96 -7.67
C GLN A 130 2.23 6.51 -7.77
N ILE A 131 1.80 5.81 -8.82
CA ILE A 131 2.04 4.36 -8.95
C ILE A 131 2.52 4.04 -10.37
N PHE A 132 3.80 3.71 -10.52
CA PHE A 132 4.37 3.42 -11.84
C PHE A 132 5.62 2.54 -11.77
N GLY A 133 5.91 1.87 -12.89
CA GLY A 133 7.12 1.07 -13.07
C GLY A 133 7.16 -0.19 -12.23
N ASN A 134 6.04 -0.63 -11.66
CA ASN A 134 5.98 -1.88 -10.92
C ASN A 134 5.83 -3.06 -11.89
N THR A 135 6.52 -4.17 -11.61
CA THR A 135 6.21 -5.47 -12.21
C THR A 135 5.10 -6.09 -11.38
N ALA A 136 3.85 -5.83 -11.78
CA ALA A 136 2.65 -6.34 -11.13
C ALA A 136 2.05 -7.52 -11.91
N HIS A 137 1.32 -8.39 -11.22
CA HIS A 137 0.68 -9.57 -11.81
C HIS A 137 -0.79 -9.70 -11.42
N LYS A 138 -1.21 -9.05 -10.33
CA LYS A 138 -2.56 -9.11 -9.78
C LYS A 138 -3.23 -7.74 -9.80
N PRO A 139 -4.57 -7.69 -9.67
CA PRO A 139 -5.31 -6.45 -9.76
C PRO A 139 -4.86 -5.39 -8.76
N PHE A 140 -5.07 -4.13 -9.15
CA PHE A 140 -5.04 -2.97 -8.26
C PHE A 140 -6.48 -2.54 -7.98
N ASP A 141 -6.88 -2.58 -6.72
CA ASP A 141 -8.23 -2.25 -6.29
C ASP A 141 -8.22 -0.95 -5.48
N PHE A 142 -9.01 0.04 -5.91
CA PHE A 142 -9.17 1.33 -5.26
C PHE A 142 -10.63 1.57 -4.91
N THR A 143 -10.92 1.76 -3.64
CA THR A 143 -12.30 1.92 -3.16
C THR A 143 -12.41 3.10 -2.22
N THR A 144 -13.47 3.89 -2.38
CA THR A 144 -13.82 4.95 -1.43
C THR A 144 -15.23 4.78 -0.86
N HIS A 145 -15.42 5.17 0.40
CA HIS A 145 -16.74 5.23 1.03
C HIS A 145 -16.95 6.56 1.78
N ALA A 146 -18.23 6.88 2.04
CA ALA A 146 -18.64 7.92 2.99
C ALA A 146 -17.99 9.31 2.84
N GLY A 147 -17.63 9.72 1.61
CA GLY A 147 -17.04 11.03 1.32
C GLY A 147 -15.51 11.06 1.25
N GLY A 148 -14.84 9.92 1.39
CA GLY A 148 -13.41 9.79 1.11
C GLY A 148 -13.08 10.00 -0.37
N ILE A 149 -11.85 10.37 -0.66
CA ILE A 149 -11.33 10.55 -2.03
C ILE A 149 -9.98 9.86 -2.19
N ILE A 150 -9.77 9.26 -3.36
CA ILE A 150 -8.48 8.75 -3.83
C ILE A 150 -8.14 9.49 -5.12
N ARG A 151 -6.97 10.12 -5.18
CA ARG A 151 -6.41 10.76 -6.37
C ARG A 151 -5.22 9.95 -6.85
N ILE A 152 -5.25 9.50 -8.11
CA ILE A 152 -4.15 8.72 -8.68
C ILE A 152 -3.58 9.49 -9.85
N GLN A 153 -2.28 9.76 -9.82
CA GLN A 153 -1.56 10.33 -10.95
C GLN A 153 -1.57 9.34 -12.12
N ASP A 154 -1.83 9.85 -13.32
CA ASP A 154 -1.88 9.07 -14.56
C ASP A 154 -2.83 7.86 -14.49
N LEU A 155 -3.99 8.03 -13.83
CA LEU A 155 -5.00 6.98 -13.67
C LEU A 155 -5.38 6.29 -15.00
N PRO A 156 -5.56 7.00 -16.15
CA PRO A 156 -5.83 6.34 -17.43
C PRO A 156 -4.73 5.38 -17.89
N ASP A 157 -3.47 5.67 -17.55
CA ASP A 157 -2.29 4.90 -17.94
C ASP A 157 -1.80 3.96 -16.83
N LEU A 158 -2.47 3.93 -15.68
CA LEU A 158 -2.06 3.19 -14.50
C LEU A 158 -1.82 1.69 -14.78
N SER A 159 -2.72 1.06 -15.55
CA SER A 159 -2.57 -0.34 -15.95
C SER A 159 -1.31 -0.54 -16.79
N ALA A 160 -1.14 0.25 -17.85
CA ALA A 160 0.00 0.16 -18.75
C ALA A 160 1.33 0.42 -18.02
N ASN A 161 1.35 1.38 -17.10
CA ASN A 161 2.51 1.73 -16.29
C ASN A 161 2.91 0.66 -15.26
N ASN A 162 2.07 -0.36 -15.05
CA ASN A 162 2.26 -1.41 -14.05
C ASN A 162 1.99 -2.80 -14.63
N ASN A 163 2.61 -3.10 -15.77
CA ASN A 163 2.58 -4.42 -16.41
C ASN A 163 1.19 -4.89 -16.90
N GLY A 164 0.30 -3.96 -17.23
CA GLY A 164 -1.00 -4.26 -17.83
C GLY A 164 -2.01 -4.92 -16.89
N VAL A 165 -1.81 -4.81 -15.57
CA VAL A 165 -2.74 -5.39 -14.59
C VAL A 165 -4.10 -4.71 -14.64
N THR A 166 -5.15 -5.44 -14.24
CA THR A 166 -6.49 -4.88 -14.09
C THR A 166 -6.49 -3.80 -13.00
N VAL A 167 -7.13 -2.67 -13.31
CA VAL A 167 -7.36 -1.57 -12.36
C VAL A 167 -8.86 -1.48 -12.10
N ASN A 168 -9.26 -1.72 -10.86
CA ASN A 168 -10.65 -1.61 -10.43
C ASN A 168 -10.81 -0.38 -9.55
N THR A 169 -11.81 0.44 -9.85
CA THR A 169 -12.13 1.63 -9.07
C THR A 169 -13.59 1.61 -8.62
N THR A 170 -13.85 2.03 -7.39
CA THR A 170 -15.21 2.17 -6.84
C THR A 170 -15.32 3.44 -6.02
N GLY A 171 -16.33 4.26 -6.31
CA GLY A 171 -16.58 5.53 -5.64
C GLY A 171 -15.77 6.70 -6.24
N ASN A 172 -15.37 7.65 -5.40
CA ASN A 172 -14.67 8.88 -5.75
C ASN A 172 -13.17 8.65 -5.92
N VAL A 173 -12.82 7.83 -6.89
CA VAL A 173 -11.45 7.63 -7.37
C VAL A 173 -11.27 8.46 -8.63
N VAL A 174 -10.33 9.40 -8.60
CA VAL A 174 -10.16 10.39 -9.68
C VAL A 174 -8.71 10.49 -10.12
N ASN A 175 -8.50 10.93 -11.35
CA ASN A 175 -7.16 11.28 -11.82
C ASN A 175 -6.66 12.51 -11.05
N ALA A 176 -5.44 12.44 -10.52
CA ALA A 176 -4.78 13.59 -9.90
C ALA A 176 -4.46 14.66 -10.98
N PRO A 177 -4.56 15.96 -10.65
CA PRO A 177 -4.18 17.04 -11.56
C PRO A 177 -2.68 17.09 -11.86
#